data_AF-A0A956Q5G4-F1
#
_entry.id   AF-A0A956Q5G4-F1
#
_cell.length_a   1.000
_cell.length_b   1.000
_cell.length_c   1.000
_cell.angle_alpha   90.00
_cell.angle_beta   90.00
_cell.angle_gamma   90.00
#
_symmetry.space_group_name_H-M   'P 1'
#
loop_
_entity.id
_entity.type
_entity.pdbx_description
1 polymer ?
#
loop_
_entity_poly.entity_id
_entity_poly.type
_entity_poly.pdbx_seq_one_letter_code
_entity_poly.pdbx_strand_id
1 'polypeptide(L)'
;MSLQLKEVQWLLAREVAGIETARDALVQLQVSSKKALQYLDQSNPVMAQGCVEQCFTTMMCVLHYLNIDIEQLVKREQRRQNQNKYGTMNRVIMVFADHAELRVEGELRGTFPLYTDEDAQDIQDIAQVFQCRIEYADHVQLTMFDAQAQFQAGATGQSKAS
;
A
#
# COMPACT_ATOMS: atom_id res chain seq x y z
N MET A 1 -5.09 20.44 -23.14
CA MET A 1 -6.19 19.77 -23.88
C MET A 1 -7.10 19.04 -22.87
N SER A 2 -7.74 19.75 -21.93
CA SER A 2 -8.00 19.16 -20.60
C SER A 2 -9.35 19.44 -19.93
N LEU A 3 -10.32 20.08 -20.59
CA LEU A 3 -11.65 20.32 -20.00
C LEU A 3 -12.77 19.54 -20.70
N GLN A 4 -12.70 19.38 -22.03
CA GLN A 4 -13.81 18.78 -22.80
C GLN A 4 -13.93 17.25 -22.64
N LEU A 5 -12.85 16.53 -22.34
CA LEU A 5 -12.92 15.06 -22.19
C LEU A 5 -13.64 14.65 -20.89
N LYS A 6 -13.45 15.41 -19.79
CA LYS A 6 -14.06 15.11 -18.48
C LYS A 6 -15.58 15.30 -18.49
N GLU A 7 -16.07 16.34 -19.16
CA GLU A 7 -17.51 16.61 -19.31
C GLU A 7 -18.20 15.61 -20.25
N VAL A 8 -17.57 15.27 -21.38
CA VAL A 8 -18.11 14.28 -22.33
C VAL A 8 -18.12 12.86 -21.73
N GLN A 9 -17.12 12.49 -20.93
CA GLN A 9 -17.08 11.21 -20.21
C GLN A 9 -18.18 11.09 -19.16
N TRP A 10 -18.51 12.19 -18.46
CA TRP A 10 -19.58 12.19 -17.46
C TRP A 10 -20.98 12.11 -18.10
N LEU A 11 -21.19 12.79 -19.23
CA LEU A 11 -22.45 12.72 -19.96
C LEU A 11 -22.72 11.30 -20.50
N LEU A 12 -21.70 10.64 -21.04
CA LEU A 12 -21.80 9.24 -21.48
C LEU A 12 -22.07 8.27 -20.32
N ALA A 13 -21.50 8.53 -19.13
CA ALA A 13 -21.76 7.76 -17.92
C ALA A 13 -23.20 7.89 -17.39
N ARG A 14 -23.80 9.09 -17.53
CA ARG A 14 -25.15 9.39 -17.02
C ARG A 14 -26.26 8.85 -17.92
N GLU A 15 -26.08 8.87 -19.24
CA GLU A 15 -27.08 8.35 -20.19
C GLU A 15 -27.09 6.82 -20.31
N VAL A 16 -25.95 6.14 -20.07
CA VAL A 16 -25.80 4.73 -20.44
C VAL A 16 -26.32 3.74 -19.39
N ALA A 17 -26.65 4.13 -18.15
CA ALA A 17 -26.84 3.12 -17.11
C ALA A 17 -27.88 3.36 -16.01
N GLY A 18 -28.59 4.49 -15.96
CA GLY A 18 -29.53 4.75 -14.85
C GLY A 18 -28.86 4.66 -13.46
N ILE A 19 -27.56 4.92 -13.41
CA ILE A 19 -26.75 4.89 -12.20
C ILE A 19 -26.89 6.26 -11.55
N GLU A 20 -27.50 6.31 -10.37
CA GLU A 20 -27.73 7.55 -9.64
C GLU A 20 -26.74 7.71 -8.47
N THR A 21 -26.18 6.59 -7.98
CA THR A 21 -25.29 6.57 -6.83
C THR A 21 -24.01 5.76 -7.07
N ALA A 22 -22.99 6.00 -6.24
CA ALA A 22 -21.77 5.17 -6.20
C ALA A 22 -22.07 3.70 -5.94
N ARG A 23 -23.11 3.41 -5.13
CA ARG A 23 -23.53 2.05 -4.81
C ARG A 23 -24.07 1.34 -6.03
N ASP A 24 -24.94 2.00 -6.79
CA ASP A 24 -25.53 1.43 -8.01
C ASP A 24 -24.44 1.18 -9.06
N ALA A 25 -23.47 2.08 -9.16
CA ALA A 25 -22.31 1.91 -10.02
C ALA A 25 -21.50 0.66 -9.62
N LEU A 26 -21.21 0.46 -8.33
CA LEU A 26 -20.50 -0.73 -7.86
C LEU A 26 -21.27 -2.03 -8.11
N VAL A 27 -22.60 -2.02 -7.91
CA VAL A 27 -23.46 -3.17 -8.20
C VAL A 27 -23.43 -3.50 -9.69
N GLN A 28 -23.55 -2.50 -10.56
CA GLN A 28 -23.52 -2.70 -12.01
C GLN A 28 -22.15 -3.19 -12.49
N LEU A 29 -21.07 -2.67 -11.91
CA LEU A 29 -19.71 -3.13 -12.19
C LEU A 29 -19.56 -4.62 -11.87
N GLN A 30 -20.08 -5.07 -10.73
CA GLN A 30 -20.08 -6.48 -10.34
C GLN A 30 -20.83 -7.35 -11.35
N VAL A 31 -22.02 -6.91 -11.79
CA VAL A 31 -22.83 -7.63 -12.77
C VAL A 31 -22.12 -7.76 -14.12
N SER A 32 -21.60 -6.65 -14.65
CA SER A 32 -20.89 -6.66 -15.95
C SER A 32 -19.60 -7.48 -15.88
N SER A 33 -18.89 -7.44 -14.75
CA SER A 33 -17.68 -8.25 -14.55
C SER A 33 -17.99 -9.74 -14.52
N LYS A 34 -19.09 -10.14 -13.85
CA LYS A 34 -19.56 -11.53 -13.84
C LYS A 34 -19.96 -12.00 -15.24
N LYS A 35 -20.66 -11.18 -16.02
CA LYS A 35 -21.03 -11.50 -17.40
C LYS A 35 -19.82 -11.63 -18.32
N ALA A 36 -18.82 -10.74 -18.17
CA ALA A 36 -17.56 -10.83 -18.91
C ALA A 36 -16.89 -12.19 -18.69
N LEU A 37 -16.77 -12.64 -17.44
CA LEU A 37 -16.23 -13.96 -17.10
C LEU A 37 -17.06 -15.10 -17.72
N GLN A 38 -18.39 -15.05 -17.60
CA GLN A 38 -19.27 -16.06 -18.21
C GLN A 38 -19.08 -16.18 -19.73
N TYR A 39 -18.92 -15.06 -20.43
CA TYR A 39 -18.67 -15.08 -21.88
C TYR A 39 -17.26 -15.57 -22.23
N LEU A 40 -16.25 -15.28 -21.40
CA LEU A 40 -14.91 -15.86 -21.55
C LEU A 40 -14.94 -17.38 -21.39
N ASP A 41 -15.65 -17.90 -20.37
CA ASP A 41 -15.80 -19.34 -20.14
C ASP A 41 -16.52 -20.04 -21.31
N GLN A 42 -17.42 -19.32 -21.99
CA GLN A 42 -18.13 -19.78 -23.19
C GLN A 42 -17.32 -19.59 -24.50
N SER A 43 -16.05 -19.17 -24.42
CA SER A 43 -15.21 -18.85 -25.59
C SER A 43 -15.85 -17.82 -26.53
N ASN A 44 -16.59 -16.85 -25.97
CA ASN A 44 -17.22 -15.76 -26.72
C ASN A 44 -16.52 -14.42 -26.41
N PRO A 45 -15.38 -14.13 -27.05
CA PRO A 45 -14.56 -12.95 -26.74
C PRO A 45 -15.25 -11.64 -27.14
N VAL A 46 -16.11 -11.64 -28.17
CA VAL A 46 -16.80 -10.43 -28.64
C VAL A 46 -17.77 -9.92 -27.58
N MET A 47 -18.57 -10.83 -26.99
CA MET A 47 -19.50 -10.46 -25.92
C MET A 47 -18.77 -10.13 -24.62
N ALA A 48 -17.66 -10.83 -24.35
CA ALA A 48 -16.80 -10.51 -23.22
C ALA A 48 -16.20 -9.09 -23.33
N GLN A 49 -15.73 -8.70 -24.52
CA GLN A 49 -15.20 -7.36 -24.77
C GLN A 49 -16.25 -6.28 -24.47
N GLY A 50 -17.47 -6.44 -24.98
CA GLY A 50 -18.55 -5.48 -24.69
C GLY A 50 -18.86 -5.35 -23.19
N CYS A 51 -18.78 -6.45 -22.43
CA CYS A 51 -18.93 -6.40 -20.98
C CYS A 51 -17.75 -5.68 -20.29
N VAL A 52 -16.52 -5.86 -20.79
CA VAL A 52 -15.32 -5.17 -20.27
C VAL A 52 -15.39 -3.66 -20.53
N GLU A 53 -15.83 -3.25 -21.72
CA GLU A 53 -16.08 -1.84 -22.03
C GLU A 53 -17.13 -1.24 -21.08
N GLN A 54 -18.22 -1.99 -20.82
CA GLN A 54 -19.22 -1.58 -19.84
C GLN A 54 -18.65 -1.47 -18.41
N CYS A 55 -17.77 -2.40 -18.00
CA CYS A 55 -17.07 -2.30 -16.72
C CYS A 55 -16.23 -1.03 -16.63
N PHE A 56 -15.51 -0.67 -17.70
CA PHE A 56 -14.71 0.54 -17.73
C PHE A 56 -15.58 1.80 -17.57
N THR A 57 -16.66 1.92 -18.34
CA THR A 57 -17.60 3.05 -18.21
C THR A 57 -18.18 3.13 -16.79
N THR A 58 -18.57 1.99 -16.22
CA THR A 58 -19.14 1.94 -14.86
C THR A 58 -18.11 2.31 -13.80
N MET A 59 -16.85 1.90 -13.96
CA MET A 59 -15.75 2.30 -13.07
C MET A 59 -15.53 3.81 -13.09
N MET A 60 -15.63 4.45 -14.26
CA MET A 60 -15.52 5.90 -14.36
C MET A 60 -16.62 6.62 -13.55
N CYS A 61 -17.85 6.07 -13.54
CA CYS A 61 -18.92 6.57 -12.66
C CYS A 61 -18.54 6.45 -11.18
N VAL A 62 -18.02 5.30 -10.75
CA VAL A 62 -17.57 5.08 -9.36
C VAL A 62 -16.52 6.11 -8.95
N LEU A 63 -15.48 6.29 -9.77
CA LEU A 63 -14.41 7.25 -9.49
C LEU A 63 -14.96 8.68 -9.39
N HIS A 64 -15.89 9.05 -10.27
CA HIS A 64 -16.55 10.35 -10.21
C HIS A 64 -17.34 10.55 -8.91
N TYR A 65 -18.25 9.62 -8.57
CA TYR A 65 -19.07 9.75 -7.35
C TYR A 65 -18.24 9.75 -6.06
N LEU A 66 -17.09 9.08 -6.07
CA LEU A 66 -16.16 9.05 -4.93
C LEU A 66 -15.13 10.20 -4.98
N ASN A 67 -15.23 11.12 -5.94
CA ASN A 67 -14.31 12.22 -6.16
C ASN A 67 -12.83 11.77 -6.25
N ILE A 68 -12.59 10.65 -6.92
CA ILE A 68 -11.26 10.08 -7.14
C ILE A 68 -10.72 10.56 -8.48
N ASP A 69 -9.63 11.32 -8.43
CA ASP A 69 -8.89 11.68 -9.63
C ASP A 69 -8.11 10.46 -10.19
N ILE A 70 -8.30 10.17 -11.47
CA ILE A 70 -7.73 9.00 -12.16
C ILE A 70 -6.21 9.10 -12.28
N GLU A 71 -5.67 10.28 -12.57
CA GLU A 71 -4.21 10.42 -12.69
C GLU A 71 -3.54 10.18 -11.34
N GLN A 72 -4.14 10.69 -10.27
CA GLN A 72 -3.67 10.43 -8.91
C GLN A 72 -3.84 8.96 -8.51
N LEU A 73 -4.94 8.32 -8.91
CA LEU A 73 -5.15 6.89 -8.68
C LEU A 73 -4.04 6.06 -9.33
N VAL A 74 -3.76 6.29 -10.61
CA VAL A 74 -2.70 5.56 -11.34
C VAL A 74 -1.34 5.80 -10.69
N LYS A 75 -1.01 7.04 -10.32
CA LYS A 75 0.24 7.35 -9.62
C LYS A 75 0.35 6.61 -8.28
N ARG A 76 -0.73 6.54 -7.48
CA ARG A 76 -0.76 5.79 -6.21
C ARG A 76 -0.55 4.30 -6.43
N GLU A 77 -1.21 3.70 -7.42
CA GLU A 77 -1.05 2.27 -7.71
C GLU A 77 0.33 1.95 -8.28
N GLN A 78 0.90 2.79 -9.14
CA GLN A 78 2.27 2.62 -9.63
C GLN A 78 3.28 2.66 -8.48
N ARG A 79 3.13 3.61 -7.54
CA ARG A 79 3.97 3.65 -6.33
C ARG A 79 3.82 2.37 -5.52
N ARG A 80 2.59 1.90 -5.26
CA ARG A 80 2.32 0.65 -4.52
C ARG A 80 2.90 -0.58 -5.21
N GLN A 81 2.75 -0.69 -6.53
CA GLN A 81 3.28 -1.82 -7.31
C GLN A 81 4.81 -1.80 -7.39
N ASN A 82 5.42 -0.61 -7.50
CA ASN A 82 6.88 -0.48 -7.44
C ASN A 82 7.40 -0.82 -6.03
N GLN A 83 6.70 -0.39 -4.98
CA GLN A 83 7.01 -0.77 -3.59
C GLN A 83 6.92 -2.29 -3.37
N ASN A 84 5.93 -2.97 -3.97
CA ASN A 84 5.74 -4.42 -3.84
C ASN A 84 6.67 -5.25 -4.75
N LYS A 85 7.03 -4.78 -5.94
CA LYS A 85 7.93 -5.50 -6.87
C LYS A 85 9.40 -5.49 -6.44
N TYR A 86 9.82 -4.47 -5.71
CA TYR A 86 11.20 -4.34 -5.25
C TYR A 86 11.39 -4.66 -3.76
N GLY A 87 10.34 -5.11 -3.05
CA GLY A 87 10.41 -5.45 -1.62
C GLY A 87 10.89 -4.31 -0.72
N THR A 88 10.86 -3.07 -1.22
CA THR A 88 11.54 -1.91 -0.63
C THR A 88 10.52 -0.83 -0.31
N MET A 89 9.55 -1.15 0.54
CA MET A 89 9.08 -0.09 1.43
C MET A 89 10.19 0.10 2.46
N ASN A 90 11.02 1.13 2.28
CA ASN A 90 12.07 1.45 3.24
C ASN A 90 11.41 2.06 4.48
N ARG A 91 10.90 1.18 5.35
CA ARG A 91 10.35 1.53 6.64
C ARG A 91 11.47 1.36 7.64
N VAL A 92 11.94 2.48 8.18
CA VAL A 92 13.02 2.51 9.14
C VAL A 92 12.49 3.13 10.41
N ILE A 93 12.76 2.50 11.54
CA ILE A 93 12.71 3.21 12.82
C ILE A 93 14.13 3.67 13.12
N MET A 94 14.35 4.97 13.09
CA MET A 94 15.63 5.55 13.50
C MET A 94 15.58 5.85 15.00
N VAL A 95 16.50 5.27 15.75
CA VAL A 95 16.60 5.42 17.19
C VAL A 95 17.66 6.46 17.53
N PHE A 96 17.24 7.50 18.24
CA PHE A 96 18.08 8.54 18.83
C PHE A 96 18.17 8.34 20.35
N ALA A 97 18.94 9.19 21.03
CA ALA A 97 19.17 9.07 22.47
C ALA A 97 17.91 9.32 23.32
N ASP A 98 16.95 10.08 22.81
CA ASP A 98 15.77 10.55 23.55
C ASP A 98 14.43 10.22 22.84
N HIS A 99 14.48 9.77 21.58
CA HIS A 99 13.28 9.46 20.79
C HIS A 99 13.57 8.48 19.65
N ALA A 100 12.53 7.88 19.10
CA ALA A 100 12.55 7.10 17.88
C ALA A 100 11.68 7.75 16.80
N GLU A 101 12.12 7.69 15.55
CA GLU A 101 11.40 8.20 14.39
C GLU A 101 11.00 7.07 13.46
N LEU A 102 9.70 6.91 13.18
CA LEU A 102 9.23 6.07 12.10
C LEU A 102 9.34 6.84 10.78
N ARG A 103 10.21 6.38 9.89
CA ARG A 103 10.39 6.92 8.55
C ARG A 103 9.93 5.92 7.51
N VAL A 104 9.11 6.37 6.57
CA VAL A 104 8.65 5.57 5.44
C VAL A 104 9.08 6.29 4.18
N GLU A 105 9.98 5.67 3.42
CA GLU A 105 10.60 6.26 2.23
C GLU A 105 11.38 7.56 2.52
N GLY A 106 12.00 7.63 3.71
CA GLY A 106 12.76 8.80 4.16
C GLY A 106 11.91 9.93 4.74
N GLU A 107 10.58 9.87 4.59
CA GLU A 107 9.64 10.82 5.19
C GLU A 107 9.30 10.43 6.63
N LEU A 108 9.34 11.39 7.55
CA LEU A 108 8.91 11.22 8.94
C LEU A 108 7.39 10.98 8.99
N ARG A 109 6.98 9.86 9.58
CA ARG A 109 5.57 9.46 9.76
C ARG A 109 5.14 9.45 11.22
N GLY A 110 6.09 9.37 12.15
CA GLY A 110 5.81 9.40 13.57
C GLY A 110 7.08 9.57 14.39
N THR A 111 6.93 10.15 15.56
CA THR A 111 7.99 10.32 16.56
C THR A 111 7.49 9.77 17.88
N PHE A 112 8.32 8.99 18.54
CA PHE A 112 8.00 8.30 19.78
C PHE A 112 9.06 8.64 20.82
N PRO A 113 8.69 8.97 22.06
CA PRO A 113 9.66 9.16 23.13
C PRO A 113 10.40 7.85 23.43
N LEU A 114 11.65 7.94 23.88
CA LEU A 114 12.43 6.82 24.42
C LEU A 114 13.03 7.24 25.76
N TYR A 115 12.27 7.05 26.84
CA TYR A 115 12.69 7.41 28.20
C TYR A 115 12.81 6.20 29.13
N THR A 116 12.19 5.08 28.77
CA THR A 116 12.07 3.87 29.59
C THR A 116 12.33 2.61 28.79
N ASP A 117 12.58 1.50 29.49
CA ASP A 117 12.71 0.18 28.86
C ASP A 117 11.38 -0.30 28.23
N GLU A 118 10.23 0.16 28.76
CA GLU A 118 8.91 -0.09 28.17
C GLU A 118 8.79 0.59 26.81
N ASP A 119 9.25 1.84 26.67
CA ASP A 119 9.27 2.54 25.38
C ASP A 119 10.13 1.80 24.35
N ALA A 120 11.26 1.22 24.78
CA ALA A 120 12.12 0.44 23.90
C ALA A 120 11.44 -0.84 23.39
N GLN A 121 10.66 -1.52 24.25
CA GLN A 121 9.89 -2.70 23.85
C GLN A 121 8.75 -2.33 22.90
N ASP A 122 8.04 -1.23 23.16
CA ASP A 122 6.98 -0.73 22.27
C ASP A 122 7.53 -0.44 20.87
N ILE A 123 8.74 0.12 20.78
CA ILE A 123 9.42 0.36 19.49
C ILE A 123 9.76 -0.95 18.77
N GLN A 124 10.17 -1.99 19.49
CA GLN A 124 10.41 -3.32 18.89
C GLN A 124 9.11 -3.93 18.35
N ASP A 125 8.01 -3.82 19.10
CA ASP A 125 6.71 -4.34 18.71
C ASP A 125 6.18 -3.61 17.47
N ILE A 126 6.32 -2.28 17.43
CA ILE A 126 6.01 -1.46 16.26
C ILE A 126 6.88 -1.88 15.07
N ALA A 127 8.19 -2.08 15.26
CA ALA A 127 9.09 -2.53 14.19
C ALA A 127 8.64 -3.87 13.60
N GLN A 128 8.22 -4.81 14.44
CA GLN A 128 7.75 -6.12 14.02
C GLN A 128 6.42 -6.04 13.26
N VAL A 129 5.43 -5.31 13.79
CA VAL A 129 4.11 -5.14 13.16
C VAL A 129 4.22 -4.48 11.80
N PHE A 130 5.05 -3.45 11.69
CA PHE A 130 5.21 -2.68 10.46
C PHE A 130 6.33 -3.19 9.55
N GLN A 131 7.02 -4.28 9.93
CA GLN A 131 8.16 -4.85 9.20
C GLN A 131 9.23 -3.80 8.89
N CYS A 132 9.54 -2.98 9.89
CA CYS A 132 10.56 -1.95 9.80
C CYS A 132 11.95 -2.52 10.12
N ARG A 133 13.00 -1.97 9.51
CA ARG A 133 14.37 -2.14 10.01
C ARG A 133 14.65 -1.09 11.09
N ILE A 134 15.38 -1.45 12.14
CA ILE A 134 15.80 -0.50 13.18
C ILE A 134 17.22 -0.05 12.85
N GLU A 135 17.43 1.26 12.82
CA GLU A 135 18.75 1.88 12.65
C GLU A 135 19.03 2.78 13.85
N TYR A 136 20.26 2.76 14.35
CA TYR A 136 20.70 3.60 15.45
C TYR A 136 21.52 4.75 14.89
N ALA A 137 21.23 5.98 15.31
CA ALA A 137 22.07 7.11 14.96
C ALA A 137 23.47 6.93 15.58
N ASP A 138 24.54 7.26 14.84
CA ASP A 138 25.97 7.03 15.16
C ASP A 138 26.47 7.65 16.49
N HIS A 139 25.59 8.26 17.29
CA HIS A 139 25.89 8.91 18.56
C HIS A 139 25.18 8.28 19.77
N VAL A 140 24.43 7.19 19.60
CA VAL A 140 23.81 6.50 20.74
C VAL A 140 24.75 5.41 21.27
N GLN A 141 25.52 5.73 22.31
CA GLN A 141 26.16 4.71 23.15
C GLN A 141 25.09 4.03 24.02
N LEU A 142 24.51 2.93 23.52
CA LEU A 142 23.55 2.14 24.26
C LEU A 142 24.25 1.16 25.20
N THR A 143 24.56 1.60 26.43
CA THR A 143 24.87 0.67 27.53
C THR A 143 23.68 -0.22 27.91
N MET A 144 22.47 0.01 27.35
CA MET A 144 21.26 -0.79 27.58
C MET A 144 20.97 -1.88 26.54
N PHE A 145 21.67 -1.92 25.39
CA PHE A 145 21.41 -2.92 24.34
C PHE A 145 22.54 -3.95 24.15
N ASP A 146 23.65 -3.82 24.88
CA ASP A 146 24.79 -4.75 24.79
C ASP A 146 24.51 -6.17 25.31
N ALA A 147 23.36 -6.40 25.97
CA ALA A 147 23.02 -7.72 26.53
C ALA A 147 22.53 -8.75 25.49
N GLN A 148 22.10 -8.33 24.28
CA GLN A 148 21.58 -9.26 23.26
C GLN A 148 22.54 -9.51 22.09
N ALA A 149 23.49 -8.61 21.82
CA ALA A 149 24.51 -8.81 20.78
C ALA A 149 25.49 -9.96 21.10
N GLN A 150 25.70 -10.27 22.39
CA GLN A 150 26.58 -11.37 22.80
C GLN A 150 25.93 -12.76 22.67
N PHE A 151 24.59 -12.87 22.65
CA PHE A 151 23.92 -14.17 22.57
C PHE A 151 23.87 -14.74 21.14
N GLN A 152 23.94 -13.89 20.11
CA GLN A 152 24.02 -14.35 18.71
C GLN A 152 25.46 -14.59 18.23
N ALA A 153 26.46 -13.93 18.83
CA ALA A 153 27.87 -14.19 18.54
C ALA A 153 28.45 -15.42 19.28
N GLY A 154 27.83 -15.85 20.39
CA GLY A 154 28.27 -17.02 21.17
C GLY A 154 27.82 -18.39 20.64
N ALA A 155 26.80 -18.44 19.78
CA ALA A 155 26.23 -19.70 19.29
C ALA A 155 26.90 -20.27 18.03
N THR A 156 27.81 -19.53 17.39
CA THR A 156 28.56 -19.96 16.19
C THR A 156 30.03 -20.28 16.47
N GLY A 157 30.47 -20.25 17.73
CA GLY A 157 31.88 -20.37 18.13
C GLY A 157 32.34 -21.70 18.73
N GLN A 158 31.52 -22.75 18.80
CA GLN A 158 31.98 -24.07 19.27
C GLN A 158 31.36 -25.22 18.47
N SER A 159 32.01 -25.58 17.35
CA SER A 159 32.01 -26.97 16.87
C SER A 159 33.36 -27.31 16.23
N LYS A 160 34.26 -27.76 17.11
CA LYS A 160 35.29 -28.80 16.92
C LYS A 160 36.26 -28.66 15.74
N ALA A 161 37.44 -28.15 16.07
CA ALA A 161 38.69 -28.82 15.72
C ALA A 161 38.85 -30.05 16.64
N SER A 162 38.88 -31.25 16.06
CA SER A 162 39.61 -32.47 16.48
C SER A 162 39.16 -33.62 15.59
#